data_AF-A0A1B8TDQ9-F1
#
_entry.id   AF-A0A1B8TDQ9-F1
#
_cell.length_a   1.000
_cell.length_b   1.000
_cell.length_c   1.000
_cell.angle_alpha   90.00
_cell.angle_beta   90.00
_cell.angle_gamma   90.00
#
_symmetry.space_group_name_H-M   'P 1'
#
loop_
_entity.id
_entity.type
_entity.pdbx_description
1 polymer ?
#
loop_
_entity_poly.entity_id
_entity_poly.type
_entity_poly.pdbx_seq_one_letter_code
_entity_poly.pdbx_strand_id
1 'polypeptide(L)'
;MKTNYSPLSPERLATLPGVQAVDVMLDVLVVLLVDDSGIAITRAPLAEEIGWEKWSCMVGSNQIPSMSTDEVLDLIAQTASAAASRR
;
A
#
# COMPACT_ATOMS: atom_id res chain seq x y z
N MET A 1 -19.67 4.15 -0.32
CA MET A 1 -19.22 2.81 0.12
C MET A 1 -17.80 2.97 0.60
N LYS A 2 -17.47 2.58 1.84
CA LYS A 2 -16.07 2.57 2.30
C LYS A 2 -15.43 1.35 1.65
N THR A 3 -14.52 1.55 0.71
CA THR A 3 -13.85 0.46 0.00
C THR A 3 -13.15 -0.42 1.03
N ASN A 4 -13.56 -1.69 1.12
CA ASN A 4 -12.98 -2.61 2.09
C ASN A 4 -11.67 -3.15 1.53
N TYR A 5 -10.56 -2.65 2.08
CA TYR A 5 -9.22 -3.09 1.74
C TYR A 5 -8.75 -4.27 2.58
N SER A 6 -9.56 -4.80 3.50
CA SER A 6 -9.19 -6.02 4.24
C SER A 6 -8.70 -7.06 3.24
N PRO A 7 -7.39 -7.42 3.28
CA PRO A 7 -6.51 -7.42 4.46
C PRO A 7 -5.61 -6.18 4.69
N LEU A 8 -5.41 -5.31 3.71
CA LEU A 8 -4.65 -4.05 3.73
C LEU A 8 -5.38 -2.93 4.51
N SER A 9 -5.81 -3.23 5.73
CA SER A 9 -6.54 -2.27 6.59
C SER A 9 -5.71 -1.01 6.86
N PRO A 10 -6.24 0.21 6.57
CA PRO A 10 -5.54 1.46 6.86
C PRO A 10 -5.07 1.59 8.31
N GLU A 11 -5.92 1.16 9.25
CA GLU A 11 -5.63 1.22 10.69
C GLU A 11 -4.43 0.35 11.07
N ARG A 12 -4.31 -0.84 10.46
CA ARG A 12 -3.16 -1.74 10.70
C ARG A 12 -1.88 -1.17 10.11
N LEU A 13 -1.97 -0.63 8.88
CA LEU A 13 -0.81 -0.07 8.18
C LEU A 13 -0.28 1.19 8.89
N ALA A 14 -1.16 2.02 9.46
CA ALA A 14 -0.77 3.20 10.22
C ALA A 14 0.06 2.90 11.48
N THR A 15 0.04 1.66 11.98
CA THR A 15 0.86 1.24 13.12
C THR A 15 2.27 0.79 12.75
N LEU A 16 2.59 0.69 11.46
CA LEU A 16 3.90 0.21 11.01
C LEU A 16 4.99 1.28 11.26
N PRO A 17 6.18 0.90 11.76
CA PRO A 17 7.31 1.81 11.89
C PRO A 17 7.67 2.45 10.55
N GLY A 18 7.79 3.77 10.52
CA GLY A 18 8.11 4.53 9.31
C GLY A 18 6.91 4.92 8.46
N VAL A 19 5.70 4.47 8.82
CA VAL A 19 4.44 5.00 8.26
C VAL A 19 4.03 6.24 9.05
N GLN A 20 3.78 7.34 8.34
CA GLN A 20 3.30 8.60 8.90
C GLN A 20 1.78 8.69 8.88
N ALA A 21 1.15 8.30 7.77
CA ALA A 21 -0.30 8.33 7.61
C ALA A 21 -0.75 7.31 6.57
N VAL A 22 -2.01 6.89 6.64
CA VAL A 22 -2.63 6.05 5.62
C VAL A 22 -3.99 6.64 5.28
N ASP A 23 -4.24 6.87 4.00
CA ASP A 23 -5.48 7.45 3.51
C ASP A 23 -6.07 6.60 2.37
N VAL A 24 -7.37 6.76 2.11
CA VAL A 24 -8.08 6.10 1.03
C VAL A 24 -8.75 7.16 0.17
N MET A 25 -8.27 7.33 -1.07
CA MET A 25 -8.79 8.30 -2.02
C MET A 25 -9.18 7.61 -3.33
N LEU A 26 -10.44 7.71 -3.75
CA LEU A 26 -10.91 7.22 -5.05
C LEU A 26 -10.47 5.78 -5.37
N ASP A 27 -10.65 4.86 -4.42
CA ASP A 27 -10.22 3.46 -4.53
C ASP A 27 -8.70 3.24 -4.65
N VAL A 28 -7.92 4.22 -4.19
CA VAL A 28 -6.48 4.11 -3.96
C VAL A 28 -6.20 4.19 -2.46
N LEU A 29 -5.52 3.17 -1.94
CA LEU A 29 -4.93 3.19 -0.61
C LEU A 29 -3.55 3.85 -0.69
N VAL A 30 -3.36 4.97 -0.01
CA VAL A 30 -2.14 5.76 -0.01
C VAL A 30 -1.47 5.64 1.36
N VAL A 31 -0.24 5.16 1.39
CA VAL A 31 0.60 5.08 2.59
C VAL A 31 1.66 6.17 2.49
N LEU A 32 1.59 7.18 3.36
CA LEU A 32 2.59 8.23 3.50
C LEU A 32 3.64 7.79 4.51
N LEU A 33 4.92 7.94 4.17
CA LEU A 33 6.06 7.56 4.98
C LEU A 33 6.69 8.78 5.66
N VAL A 34 7.49 8.54 6.70
CA VAL A 34 8.11 9.59 7.53
C VAL A 34 9.20 10.40 6.83
N ASP A 35 9.65 9.99 5.64
CA ASP A 35 10.60 10.72 4.79
C ASP A 35 9.90 11.49 3.66
N ASP A 36 8.59 11.78 3.82
CA ASP A 36 7.70 12.42 2.85
C ASP A 36 7.51 11.65 1.53
N SER A 37 8.02 10.42 1.43
CA SER A 37 7.71 9.52 0.32
C SER A 37 6.38 8.79 0.54
N GLY A 38 5.85 8.19 -0.54
CA GLY A 38 4.55 7.52 -0.49
C GLY A 38 4.46 6.27 -1.33
N ILE A 39 3.54 5.40 -0.93
CA ILE A 39 3.16 4.17 -1.65
C ILE A 39 1.68 4.30 -2.01
N ALA A 40 1.35 4.22 -3.31
CA ALA A 40 -0.03 4.16 -3.76
C ALA A 40 -0.39 2.72 -4.14
N ILE A 41 -1.51 2.23 -3.65
CA ILE A 41 -1.94 0.84 -3.79
C ILE A 41 -3.36 0.82 -4.34
N THR A 42 -3.56 0.07 -5.41
CA THR A 42 -4.85 -0.10 -6.08
C THR A 42 -5.12 -1.58 -6.26
N ARG A 43 -6.39 -1.96 -6.45
CA ARG A 43 -6.71 -3.31 -6.92
C ARG A 43 -6.22 -3.47 -8.36
N ALA A 44 -5.68 -4.64 -8.68
CA ALA A 44 -5.28 -4.93 -10.05
C ALA A 44 -6.56 -5.10 -10.91
N PRO A 45 -6.74 -4.35 -12.02
CA PRO A 45 -8.00 -4.36 -12.79
C PRO A 45 -8.46 -5.75 -13.22
N LEU A 46 -7.52 -6.58 -13.70
CA LEU A 46 -7.81 -7.97 -14.10
C LEU A 46 -8.19 -8.88 -12.92
N ALA A 47 -7.74 -8.55 -11.71
CA ALA A 47 -8.03 -9.34 -10.52
C ALA A 47 -9.46 -9.07 -10.00
N GLU A 48 -9.96 -7.85 -10.18
CA GLU A 48 -11.36 -7.53 -9.91
C GLU A 48 -12.31 -8.32 -10.81
N GLU A 49 -11.98 -8.48 -12.08
CA GLU A 49 -12.81 -9.20 -13.06
C GLU A 49 -12.94 -10.70 -12.76
N ILE A 50 -11.92 -11.30 -12.13
CA ILE A 50 -11.85 -12.75 -11.85
C ILE A 50 -12.00 -13.10 -10.37
N GLY A 51 -12.27 -12.11 -9.51
CA GLY A 51 -12.43 -12.28 -8.06
C GLY A 51 -11.14 -12.65 -7.32
N TRP A 52 -9.97 -12.28 -7.86
CA TRP A 52 -8.68 -12.49 -7.22
C TRP A 52 -8.25 -11.28 -6.41
N GLU A 53 -7.59 -11.54 -5.28
CA GLU A 53 -7.04 -10.49 -4.43
C GLU A 53 -5.61 -10.17 -4.88
N LYS A 54 -5.50 -9.36 -5.93
CA LYS A 54 -4.22 -8.82 -6.41
C LYS A 54 -4.23 -7.31 -6.43
N TRP A 55 -3.05 -6.76 -6.24
CA TRP A 55 -2.82 -5.34 -6.05
C TRP A 55 -1.78 -4.82 -7.03
N SER A 56 -1.91 -3.56 -7.38
CA SER A 56 -0.89 -2.81 -8.11
C SER A 56 -0.36 -1.73 -7.18
N CYS A 57 0.96 -1.74 -6.95
CA CYS A 57 1.63 -0.78 -6.08
C CYS A 57 2.47 0.19 -6.91
N MET A 58 2.57 1.43 -6.45
CA MET A 58 3.47 2.45 -6.98
C MET A 58 4.30 3.01 -5.84
N VAL A 59 5.63 2.89 -5.96
CA VAL A 59 6.61 3.40 -5.00
C VAL A 59 7.52 4.39 -5.72
N GLY A 60 7.38 5.68 -5.41
CA GLY A 60 8.01 6.73 -6.22
C GLY A 60 7.57 6.61 -7.70
N SER A 61 8.53 6.39 -8.60
CA SER A 61 8.25 6.21 -10.04
C SER A 61 8.13 4.74 -10.47
N ASN A 62 8.27 3.79 -9.55
CA ASN A 62 8.26 2.36 -9.86
C ASN A 62 6.87 1.77 -9.67
N GLN A 63 6.26 1.29 -10.76
CA GLN A 63 5.00 0.56 -10.73
C GLN A 63 5.26 -0.95 -10.69
N ILE A 64 4.63 -1.64 -9.74
CA ILE A 64 4.71 -3.09 -9.57
C ILE A 64 3.28 -3.65 -9.69
N PRO A 65 2.91 -4.25 -10.83
CA PRO A 65 1.58 -4.83 -11.02
C PRO A 65 1.47 -6.24 -10.43
N SER A 66 0.24 -6.63 -10.03
CA SER A 66 -0.14 -8.02 -9.74
C SER A 66 0.51 -8.69 -8.50
N MET A 67 0.63 -7.93 -7.41
CA MET A 67 1.11 -8.43 -6.13
C MET A 67 -0.01 -9.08 -5.31
N SER A 68 0.29 -10.17 -4.60
CA SER A 68 -0.58 -10.71 -3.54
C SER A 68 -0.55 -9.83 -2.30
N THR A 69 -1.51 -10.01 -1.40
CA THR A 69 -1.58 -9.22 -0.16
C THR A 69 -0.32 -9.33 0.68
N ASP A 70 0.24 -10.52 0.84
CA ASP A 70 1.47 -10.72 1.62
C ASP A 70 2.66 -9.97 0.98
N GLU A 71 2.80 -10.03 -0.35
CA GLU A 71 3.84 -9.29 -1.07
C GLU A 71 3.69 -7.76 -0.89
N VAL A 72 2.45 -7.26 -0.87
CA VAL A 72 2.20 -5.83 -0.62
C VAL A 72 2.55 -5.44 0.81
N LEU A 73 2.18 -6.26 1.79
CA LEU A 73 2.52 -6.00 3.19
C LEU A 73 4.03 -5.97 3.41
N ASP A 74 4.76 -6.92 2.80
CA ASP A 74 6.21 -6.97 2.84
C ASP A 74 6.83 -5.74 2.17
N LEU A 75 6.31 -5.31 1.01
CA LEU A 75 6.76 -4.11 0.32
C LEU A 75 6.59 -2.85 1.19
N ILE A 76 5.42 -2.68 1.81
CA ILE A 76 5.15 -1.54 2.71
C ILE A 76 6.12 -1.58 3.89
N ALA A 77 6.29 -2.72 4.56
CA ALA A 77 7.17 -2.86 5.71
C ALA A 77 8.63 -2.54 5.35
N GLN A 78 9.13 -3.05 4.22
CA GLN A 78 10.49 -2.78 3.76
C GLN A 78 10.70 -1.30 3.43
N THR A 79 9.75 -0.70 2.71
CA THR A 79 9.84 0.71 2.28
C THR A 79 9.73 1.65 3.48
N ALA A 80 8.80 1.39 4.40
CA ALA A 80 8.62 2.17 5.62
C ALA A 80 9.84 2.06 6.55
N SER A 81 10.40 0.86 6.73
CA SER A 81 11.63 0.65 7.49
C SER A 81 12.83 1.41 6.90
N ALA A 82 12.96 1.40 5.56
CA ALA A 82 13.98 2.16 4.86
C ALA A 82 13.80 3.67 5.04
N ALA A 83 12.57 4.18 4.97
CA ALA A 83 12.25 5.59 5.23
C ALA A 83 12.60 6.01 6.66
N ALA A 84 12.23 5.19 7.66
CA ALA A 84 12.55 5.44 9.06
C ALA A 84 14.06 5.50 9.35
N SER A 85 14.85 4.73 8.60
CA SER A 85 16.32 4.67 8.75
C SER A 85 17.06 5.87 8.15
N ARG A 86 16.40 6.70 7.32
CA ARG A 86 16.99 7.89 6.67
C ARG A 86 16.76 9.19 7.45
N ARG A 87 15.94 9.12 8.50
CA ARG A 87 15.57 10.26 9.35
C ARG A 87 16.61 10.50 10.43
#